data_AF-A0A7C3R7H7-F1
#
_entry.id   AF-A0A7C3R7H7-F1
#
_cell.length_a   1.000
_cell.length_b   1.000
_cell.length_c   1.000
_cell.angle_alpha   90.00
_cell.angle_beta   90.00
_cell.angle_gamma   90.00
#
_symmetry.space_group_name_H-M   'P 1'
#
loop_
_entity.id
_entity.type
_entity.pdbx_description
1 polymer ?
#
loop_
_entity_poly.entity_id
_entity_poly.type
_entity_poly.pdbx_seq_one_letter_code
_entity_poly.pdbx_strand_id
1 'polypeptide(L)'
;MAKKKKKQTIKINNKIKELMNGEPFDEGIKHLSEDVLVELTMLLDLKVPMLVKKEMLRALRQAWSEGNTQLRLHIVNYLDQMNVKKVKLDESDKVSYIVSLLDKHEHNKEEEQLILSSFIDTKFNKISEEKIANKLNYLRQQKLMDAWEKKVDVEFNTLSQMEFYHSYEFSMNEETFYKSL
;
A
#
# COMPACT_ATOMS: atom_id res chain seq x y z
N MET A 1 22.39 34.04 -6.72
CA MET A 1 21.29 33.55 -7.60
C MET A 1 21.13 32.03 -7.65
N ALA A 2 22.17 31.22 -7.43
CA ALA A 2 22.09 29.75 -7.46
C ALA A 2 21.14 29.13 -6.41
N LYS A 3 21.09 29.67 -5.17
CA LYS A 3 20.20 29.18 -4.11
C LYS A 3 18.70 29.37 -4.43
N LYS A 4 18.32 30.43 -5.17
CA LYS A 4 16.93 30.68 -5.59
C LYS A 4 16.49 29.68 -6.69
N LYS A 5 17.35 29.41 -7.68
CA LYS A 5 17.10 28.41 -8.72
C LYS A 5 16.89 27.01 -8.13
N LYS A 6 17.75 26.57 -7.19
CA LYS A 6 17.58 25.28 -6.50
C LYS A 6 16.24 25.17 -5.74
N LYS A 7 15.82 26.24 -5.04
CA LYS A 7 14.51 26.26 -4.34
C LYS A 7 13.33 26.14 -5.30
N GLN A 8 13.38 26.76 -6.48
CA GLN A 8 12.31 26.65 -7.48
C GLN A 8 12.20 25.24 -8.08
N THR A 9 13.32 24.59 -8.39
CA THR A 9 13.31 23.22 -8.90
C THR A 9 12.72 22.24 -7.88
N ILE A 10 13.04 22.40 -6.60
CA ILE A 10 12.45 21.58 -5.52
C ILE A 10 10.93 21.77 -5.44
N LYS A 11 10.44 23.02 -5.53
CA LYS A 11 8.99 23.30 -5.53
C LYS A 11 8.29 22.64 -6.71
N ILE A 12 8.88 22.72 -7.90
CA ILE A 12 8.33 22.09 -9.12
C ILE A 12 8.25 20.57 -8.97
N ASN A 13 9.31 19.94 -8.48
CA ASN A 13 9.32 18.49 -8.27
C ASN A 13 8.31 18.06 -7.20
N ASN A 14 8.15 18.83 -6.13
CA ASN A 14 7.13 18.55 -5.12
C ASN A 14 5.71 18.69 -5.71
N LYS A 15 5.45 19.71 -6.52
CA LYS A 15 4.15 19.88 -7.18
C LYS A 15 3.85 18.76 -8.18
N ILE A 16 4.85 18.30 -8.95
CA ILE A 16 4.70 17.08 -9.78
C ILE A 16 4.39 15.86 -8.91
N LYS A 17 5.12 15.64 -7.81
CA LYS A 17 4.85 14.52 -6.91
C LYS A 17 3.42 14.60 -6.37
N GLU A 18 2.93 15.77 -6.02
CA GLU A 18 1.53 15.95 -5.59
C GLU A 18 0.53 15.58 -6.68
N LEU A 19 0.81 15.93 -7.95
CA LEU A 19 -0.03 15.56 -9.10
C LEU A 19 0.07 14.06 -9.43
N MET A 20 1.23 13.43 -9.23
CA MET A 20 1.55 12.04 -9.59
C MET A 20 1.50 11.09 -8.38
N ASN A 21 0.64 11.34 -7.39
CA ASN A 21 0.43 10.46 -6.23
C ASN A 21 1.70 10.12 -5.41
N GLY A 22 2.67 11.03 -5.36
CA GLY A 22 3.93 10.89 -4.65
C GLY A 22 5.09 10.39 -5.52
N GLU A 23 4.82 9.98 -6.76
CA GLU A 23 5.84 9.50 -7.69
C GLU A 23 6.61 10.64 -8.38
N PRO A 24 7.90 10.45 -8.68
CA PRO A 24 8.63 11.38 -9.53
C PRO A 24 8.06 11.36 -10.96
N PHE A 25 8.30 12.44 -11.72
CA PHE A 25 7.79 12.60 -13.09
C PHE A 25 8.04 11.37 -13.98
N ASP A 26 9.25 10.79 -13.93
CA ASP A 26 9.64 9.67 -14.80
C ASP A 26 8.77 8.42 -14.63
N GLU A 27 8.30 8.17 -13.41
CA GLU A 27 7.42 7.05 -13.08
C GLU A 27 5.96 7.44 -13.26
N GLY A 28 5.55 8.58 -12.70
CA GLY A 28 4.16 9.04 -12.75
C GLY A 28 3.60 9.21 -14.16
N ILE A 29 4.44 9.63 -15.12
CA ILE A 29 4.03 9.84 -16.51
C ILE A 29 3.55 8.56 -17.21
N LYS A 30 3.95 7.36 -16.73
CA LYS A 30 3.50 6.07 -17.29
C LYS A 30 2.00 5.84 -17.10
N HIS A 31 1.43 6.44 -16.06
CA HIS A 31 0.03 6.26 -15.65
C HIS A 31 -0.93 7.23 -16.35
N LEU A 32 -0.41 8.15 -17.16
CA LEU A 32 -1.25 9.05 -17.95
C LEU A 32 -1.90 8.33 -19.14
N SER A 33 -3.09 8.78 -19.51
CA SER A 33 -3.77 8.34 -20.73
C SER A 33 -2.96 8.76 -21.97
N GLU A 34 -3.15 8.02 -23.06
CA GLU A 34 -2.43 8.28 -24.30
C GLU A 34 -2.78 9.67 -24.87
N ASP A 35 -4.03 10.12 -24.73
CA ASP A 35 -4.47 11.46 -25.13
C ASP A 35 -3.66 12.56 -24.44
N VAL A 36 -3.48 12.46 -23.12
CA VAL A 36 -2.69 13.44 -22.35
C VAL A 36 -1.21 13.41 -22.76
N LEU A 37 -0.68 12.23 -23.10
CA LEU A 37 0.70 12.11 -23.60
C LEU A 37 0.86 12.77 -24.97
N VAL A 38 -0.10 12.56 -25.89
CA VAL A 38 -0.12 13.18 -27.21
C VAL A 38 -0.17 14.70 -27.07
N GLU A 39 -1.12 15.23 -26.29
CA GLU A 39 -1.24 16.67 -26.11
C GLU A 39 0.00 17.29 -25.47
N LEU A 40 0.60 16.63 -24.47
CA LEU A 40 1.87 17.08 -23.88
C LEU A 40 3.00 17.11 -24.91
N THR A 41 3.09 16.09 -25.78
CA THR A 41 4.12 16.07 -26.82
C THR A 41 3.93 17.18 -27.85
N MET A 42 2.68 17.50 -28.20
CA MET A 42 2.34 18.61 -29.09
C MET A 42 2.62 19.98 -28.44
N LEU A 43 2.22 20.16 -27.18
CA LEU A 43 2.43 21.39 -26.42
C LEU A 43 3.91 21.76 -26.31
N LEU A 44 4.77 20.74 -26.18
CA LEU A 44 6.21 20.88 -26.06
C LEU A 44 6.94 20.85 -27.40
N ASP A 45 6.22 20.74 -28.52
CA ASP A 45 6.76 20.61 -29.87
C ASP A 45 7.83 19.50 -29.99
N LEU A 46 7.57 18.36 -29.34
CA LEU A 46 8.48 17.22 -29.34
C LEU A 46 8.33 16.42 -30.63
N LYS A 47 9.43 16.22 -31.34
CA LYS A 47 9.48 15.39 -32.54
C LYS A 47 9.46 13.91 -32.15
N VAL A 48 8.27 13.36 -31.96
CA VAL A 48 8.06 11.93 -31.71
C VAL A 48 7.53 11.25 -32.98
N PRO A 49 8.31 10.37 -33.62
CA PRO A 49 7.84 9.59 -34.76
C PRO A 49 6.62 8.75 -34.37
N MET A 50 5.55 8.82 -35.16
CA MET A 50 4.35 7.97 -35.04
C MET A 50 3.59 8.01 -33.70
N LEU A 51 3.89 8.96 -32.79
CA LEU A 51 3.20 9.12 -31.49
C LEU A 51 3.03 7.80 -30.71
N VAL A 52 4.01 6.89 -30.79
CA VAL A 52 3.93 5.62 -30.06
C VAL A 52 4.12 5.90 -28.57
N LYS A 53 3.23 5.39 -27.70
CA LYS A 53 3.27 5.61 -26.24
C LYS A 53 4.68 5.48 -25.63
N LYS A 54 5.42 4.43 -25.99
CA LYS A 54 6.79 4.21 -25.49
C LYS A 54 7.76 5.33 -25.89
N GLU A 55 7.64 5.84 -27.12
CA GLU A 55 8.50 6.90 -27.64
C GLU A 55 8.10 8.27 -27.06
N MET A 56 6.80 8.53 -26.90
CA MET A 56 6.29 9.72 -26.22
C MET A 56 6.79 9.79 -24.79
N LEU A 57 6.70 8.69 -24.03
CA LEU A 57 7.24 8.62 -22.67
C LEU A 57 8.75 8.91 -22.64
N ARG A 58 9.52 8.38 -23.59
CA ARG A 58 10.96 8.64 -23.67
C ARG A 58 11.24 10.11 -23.95
N ALA A 59 10.57 10.71 -24.93
CA ALA A 59 10.76 12.11 -25.30
C ALA A 59 10.35 13.06 -24.17
N LEU A 60 9.24 12.78 -23.47
CA LEU A 60 8.78 13.58 -22.35
C LEU A 60 9.71 13.48 -21.14
N ARG A 61 10.26 12.31 -20.83
CA ARG A 61 11.29 12.16 -19.78
C ARG A 61 12.57 12.92 -20.12
N GLN A 62 12.99 12.86 -21.38
CA GLN A 62 14.14 13.61 -21.86
C GLN A 62 13.89 15.12 -21.74
N ALA A 63 12.74 15.60 -22.21
CA ALA A 63 12.33 17.01 -22.10
C ALA A 63 12.24 17.47 -20.64
N TRP A 64 11.81 16.61 -19.72
CA TRP A 64 11.80 16.91 -18.29
C TRP A 64 13.20 16.99 -17.68
N SER A 65 14.09 16.07 -18.06
CA SER A 65 15.46 16.00 -17.53
C SER A 65 16.35 17.11 -18.06
N GLU A 66 16.31 17.36 -19.36
CA GLU A 66 17.13 18.36 -20.07
C GLU A 66 16.49 19.75 -20.07
N GLY A 67 15.17 19.83 -19.79
CA GLY A 67 14.40 21.05 -19.85
C GLY A 67 14.78 22.11 -18.81
N ASN A 68 14.56 23.36 -19.20
CA ASN A 68 14.72 24.51 -18.31
C ASN A 68 13.57 24.60 -17.28
N THR A 69 13.71 25.47 -16.28
CA THR A 69 12.69 25.66 -15.24
C THR A 69 11.33 26.09 -15.80
N GLN A 70 11.29 26.85 -16.90
CA GLN A 70 10.05 27.31 -17.52
C GLN A 70 9.29 26.17 -18.20
N LEU A 71 10.00 25.31 -18.93
CA LEU A 71 9.45 24.13 -19.59
C LEU A 71 8.82 23.18 -18.55
N ARG A 72 9.54 22.91 -17.46
CA ARG A 72 9.00 22.10 -16.35
C ARG A 72 7.75 22.74 -15.73
N LEU A 73 7.72 24.07 -15.59
CA LEU A 73 6.56 24.78 -15.07
C LEU A 73 5.36 24.69 -16.02
N HIS A 74 5.59 24.77 -17.33
CA HIS A 74 4.56 24.57 -18.35
C HIS A 74 3.95 23.18 -18.27
N ILE A 75 4.78 22.13 -18.15
CA ILE A 75 4.32 20.75 -17.95
C ILE A 75 3.45 20.64 -16.70
N VAL A 76 3.92 21.17 -15.57
CA VAL A 76 3.17 21.14 -14.30
C VAL A 76 1.83 21.85 -14.43
N ASN A 77 1.82 23.06 -14.99
CA ASN A 77 0.60 23.85 -15.13
C ASN A 77 -0.40 23.18 -16.06
N TYR A 78 0.09 22.57 -17.14
CA TYR A 78 -0.75 21.82 -18.06
C TYR A 78 -1.40 20.60 -17.38
N LEU A 79 -0.61 19.81 -16.66
CA LEU A 79 -1.11 18.65 -15.90
C LEU A 79 -2.11 19.06 -14.80
N ASP A 80 -1.88 20.21 -14.16
CA ASP A 80 -2.79 20.81 -13.18
C ASP A 80 -4.11 21.26 -13.83
N GLN A 81 -4.05 21.85 -15.04
CA GLN A 81 -5.20 22.30 -15.84
C GLN A 81 -6.02 21.14 -16.41
N MET A 82 -5.36 20.11 -16.93
CA MET A 82 -6.00 18.88 -17.39
C MET A 82 -6.64 18.09 -16.25
N ASN A 83 -6.52 18.61 -15.02
CA ASN A 83 -7.13 18.05 -13.83
C ASN A 83 -6.82 16.56 -13.78
N VAL A 84 -5.54 16.23 -14.06
CA VAL A 84 -4.91 14.92 -13.82
C VAL A 84 -4.84 14.72 -12.30
N LYS A 85 -6.00 14.85 -11.66
CA LYS A 85 -6.23 14.68 -10.25
C LYS A 85 -6.32 13.20 -10.07
N LYS A 86 -5.36 12.68 -9.29
CA LYS A 86 -5.46 11.44 -8.54
C LYS A 86 -6.33 10.44 -9.29
N VAL A 87 -5.73 9.62 -10.14
CA VAL A 87 -6.12 8.21 -10.06
C VAL A 87 -5.78 7.86 -8.61
N LYS A 88 -6.70 8.12 -7.67
CA LYS A 88 -6.82 7.29 -6.50
C LYS A 88 -6.81 5.92 -7.15
N LEU A 89 -5.79 5.11 -6.88
CA LEU A 89 -5.99 3.68 -7.05
C LEU A 89 -7.35 3.43 -6.43
N ASP A 90 -8.35 3.17 -7.26
CA ASP A 90 -9.72 3.16 -6.77
C ASP A 90 -9.73 2.13 -5.65
N GLU A 91 -10.52 2.35 -4.61
CA GLU A 91 -10.62 1.33 -3.55
C GLU A 91 -10.98 -0.04 -4.16
N SER A 92 -11.66 -0.03 -5.32
CA SER A 92 -11.80 -1.16 -6.26
C SER A 92 -10.45 -1.77 -6.66
N ASP A 93 -9.52 -1.01 -7.25
CA ASP A 93 -8.19 -1.50 -7.63
C ASP A 93 -7.43 -2.04 -6.44
N LYS A 94 -7.65 -1.47 -5.25
CA LYS A 94 -7.00 -1.94 -4.02
C LYS A 94 -7.53 -3.29 -3.57
N VAL A 95 -8.85 -3.45 -3.57
CA VAL A 95 -9.49 -4.71 -3.26
C VAL A 95 -9.02 -5.76 -4.27
N SER A 96 -9.09 -5.46 -5.57
CA SER A 96 -8.60 -6.36 -6.62
C SER A 96 -7.12 -6.70 -6.47
N TYR A 97 -6.28 -5.73 -6.10
CA TYR A 97 -4.87 -5.97 -5.82
C TYR A 97 -4.67 -6.90 -4.62
N ILE A 98 -5.36 -6.67 -3.50
CA ILE A 98 -5.26 -7.53 -2.31
C ILE A 98 -5.76 -8.95 -2.63
N VAL A 99 -6.88 -9.08 -3.33
CA VAL A 99 -7.42 -10.39 -3.77
C VAL A 99 -6.42 -11.09 -4.68
N SER A 100 -5.83 -10.40 -5.66
CA SER A 100 -4.83 -11.00 -6.56
C SER A 100 -3.57 -11.51 -5.83
N LEU A 101 -3.20 -10.87 -4.72
CA LEU A 101 -2.10 -11.33 -3.87
C LEU A 101 -2.54 -12.52 -3.00
N LEU A 102 -3.77 -12.51 -2.50
CA LEU A 102 -4.33 -13.57 -1.67
C LEU A 102 -4.61 -14.86 -2.48
N ASP A 103 -4.99 -14.75 -3.76
CA ASP A 103 -5.23 -15.89 -4.67
C ASP A 103 -4.03 -16.82 -4.84
N LYS A 104 -2.82 -16.34 -4.53
CA LYS A 104 -1.61 -17.17 -4.52
C LYS A 104 -1.54 -18.13 -3.32
N HIS A 105 -2.40 -17.93 -2.34
CA HIS A 105 -2.51 -18.75 -1.15
C HIS A 105 -3.89 -19.40 -1.11
N GLU A 106 -3.95 -20.68 -0.71
CA GLU A 106 -5.23 -21.30 -0.40
C GLU A 106 -5.88 -20.53 0.74
N HIS A 107 -7.13 -20.10 0.54
CA HIS A 107 -7.90 -19.35 1.52
C HIS A 107 -9.40 -19.61 1.35
N ASN A 108 -10.18 -19.32 2.39
CA ASN A 108 -11.64 -19.35 2.32
C ASN A 108 -12.23 -17.93 2.28
N LYS A 109 -13.54 -17.82 2.00
CA LYS A 109 -14.23 -16.52 1.89
C LYS A 109 -14.22 -15.69 3.17
N GLU A 110 -14.21 -16.34 4.34
CA GLU A 110 -14.12 -15.62 5.62
C GLU A 110 -12.74 -15.00 5.83
N GLU A 111 -11.69 -15.78 5.54
CA GLU A 111 -10.30 -15.34 5.58
C GLU A 111 -10.08 -14.17 4.62
N GLU A 112 -10.65 -14.24 3.41
CA GLU A 112 -10.61 -13.15 2.43
C GLU A 112 -11.19 -11.85 3.00
N GLN A 113 -12.39 -11.90 3.58
CA GLN A 113 -13.04 -10.73 4.18
C GLN A 113 -12.23 -10.15 5.36
N LEU A 114 -11.65 -11.00 6.20
CA LEU A 114 -10.80 -10.59 7.32
C LEU A 114 -9.49 -9.95 6.86
N ILE A 115 -8.89 -10.48 5.79
CA ILE A 115 -7.69 -9.90 5.16
C ILE A 115 -8.04 -8.56 4.53
N LEU A 116 -9.10 -8.48 3.73
CA LEU A 116 -9.53 -7.24 3.08
C LEU A 116 -9.77 -6.14 4.10
N SER A 117 -10.57 -6.41 5.14
CA SER A 117 -10.81 -5.45 6.23
C SER A 117 -9.54 -5.04 6.98
N SER A 118 -8.58 -5.95 7.16
CA SER A 118 -7.29 -5.63 7.80
C SER A 118 -6.41 -4.68 6.97
N PHE A 119 -6.51 -4.73 5.64
CA PHE A 119 -5.64 -3.99 4.73
C PHE A 119 -6.32 -2.83 4.01
N ILE A 120 -7.65 -2.68 4.08
CA ILE A 120 -8.39 -1.65 3.34
C ILE A 120 -7.99 -0.21 3.69
N ASP A 121 -7.52 0.04 4.91
CA ASP A 121 -7.03 1.37 5.33
C ASP A 121 -5.51 1.53 5.18
N THR A 122 -4.78 0.46 4.88
CA THR A 122 -3.31 0.49 4.78
C THR A 122 -2.83 1.14 3.48
N LYS A 123 -1.69 1.85 3.49
CA LYS A 123 -1.15 2.41 2.22
C LYS A 123 -0.71 1.28 1.29
N PHE A 124 -0.98 1.40 -0.02
CA PHE A 124 -0.62 0.40 -1.03
C PHE A 124 0.85 -0.07 -0.94
N ASN A 125 1.78 0.86 -0.80
CA ASN A 125 3.21 0.57 -0.67
C ASN A 125 3.59 -0.25 0.57
N LYS A 126 2.67 -0.41 1.53
CA LYS A 126 2.85 -1.25 2.71
C LYS A 126 2.20 -2.61 2.56
N ILE A 127 1.49 -2.89 1.48
CA ILE A 127 0.85 -4.17 1.20
C ILE A 127 1.79 -4.99 0.33
N SER A 128 2.27 -6.10 0.88
CA SER A 128 3.12 -7.08 0.18
C SER A 128 2.55 -8.47 0.36
N GLU A 129 2.90 -9.36 -0.55
CA GLU A 129 2.53 -10.79 -0.51
C GLU A 129 2.92 -11.43 0.83
N GLU A 130 4.14 -11.19 1.29
CA GLU A 130 4.64 -11.69 2.58
C GLU A 130 3.77 -11.24 3.77
N LYS A 131 3.27 -10.00 3.76
CA LYS A 131 2.41 -9.50 4.84
C LYS A 131 1.02 -10.12 4.81
N ILE A 132 0.48 -10.35 3.62
CA ILE A 132 -0.80 -11.04 3.46
C ILE A 132 -0.65 -12.48 3.97
N ALA A 133 0.40 -13.19 3.58
CA ALA A 133 0.69 -14.55 4.05
C ALA A 133 0.86 -14.60 5.58
N ASN A 134 1.65 -13.68 6.16
CA ASN A 134 1.84 -13.61 7.60
C ASN A 134 0.54 -13.32 8.35
N LYS A 135 -0.30 -12.42 7.82
CA LYS A 135 -1.59 -12.11 8.43
C LYS A 135 -2.56 -13.29 8.32
N LEU A 136 -2.57 -14.01 7.19
CA LEU A 136 -3.38 -15.21 6.98
C LEU A 136 -3.01 -16.31 7.98
N ASN A 137 -1.70 -16.58 8.14
CA ASN A 137 -1.21 -17.54 9.11
C ASN A 137 -1.57 -17.15 10.55
N TYR A 138 -1.44 -15.87 10.89
CA TYR A 138 -1.84 -15.37 12.19
C TYR A 138 -3.34 -15.61 12.47
N LEU A 139 -4.22 -15.30 11.51
CA LEU A 139 -5.67 -15.53 11.65
C LEU A 139 -5.99 -17.02 11.84
N ARG A 140 -5.29 -17.91 11.13
CA ARG A 140 -5.45 -19.37 11.28
C ARG A 140 -5.01 -19.86 12.64
N GLN A 141 -3.86 -19.39 13.11
CA GLN A 141 -3.37 -19.75 14.44
C GLN A 141 -4.32 -19.26 15.52
N GLN A 142 -4.84 -18.04 15.40
CA GLN A 142 -5.81 -17.50 16.34
C GLN A 142 -7.09 -18.35 16.38
N LYS A 143 -7.67 -18.70 15.22
CA LYS A 143 -8.83 -19.61 15.14
C LYS A 143 -8.55 -20.98 15.79
N LEU A 144 -7.35 -21.53 15.62
CA LEU A 144 -6.95 -22.78 16.26
C LEU A 144 -6.87 -22.62 17.77
N MET A 145 -6.23 -21.56 18.27
CA MET A 145 -6.12 -21.31 19.71
C MET A 145 -7.50 -21.15 20.35
N ASP A 146 -8.38 -20.34 19.76
CA ASP A 146 -9.76 -20.16 20.24
C ASP A 146 -10.54 -21.50 20.31
N ALA A 147 -10.26 -22.43 19.39
CA ALA A 147 -10.86 -23.76 19.41
C ALA A 147 -10.29 -24.64 20.52
N TRP A 148 -8.99 -24.52 20.81
CA TRP A 148 -8.33 -25.22 21.92
C TRP A 148 -8.78 -24.70 23.28
N GLU A 149 -8.89 -23.38 23.45
CA GLU A 149 -9.40 -22.75 24.68
C GLU A 149 -10.77 -23.31 25.06
N LYS A 150 -11.71 -23.34 24.11
CA LYS A 150 -13.06 -23.89 24.33
C LYS A 150 -13.09 -25.38 24.62
N LYS A 151 -12.14 -26.15 24.07
CA LYS A 151 -12.14 -27.61 24.19
C LYS A 151 -11.52 -28.06 25.50
N VAL A 152 -10.50 -27.35 26.00
CA VAL A 152 -9.73 -27.72 27.18
C VAL A 152 -10.11 -26.86 28.39
N ASP A 153 -10.96 -25.84 28.21
CA ASP A 153 -11.37 -24.88 29.23
C ASP A 153 -10.15 -24.15 29.84
N VAL A 154 -9.34 -23.60 28.95
CA VAL A 154 -8.08 -22.90 29.26
C VAL A 154 -8.02 -21.58 28.50
N GLU A 155 -7.20 -20.65 28.96
CA GLU A 155 -6.92 -19.38 28.27
C GLU A 155 -5.46 -19.37 27.80
N PHE A 156 -5.17 -18.92 26.58
CA PHE A 156 -3.79 -18.68 26.15
C PHE A 156 -3.42 -17.21 26.35
N ASN A 157 -2.31 -16.98 27.05
CA ASN A 157 -1.81 -15.63 27.25
C ASN A 157 -1.17 -15.04 25.98
N THR A 158 -0.76 -13.77 26.05
CA THR A 158 -0.11 -13.07 24.91
C THR A 158 1.18 -13.73 24.41
N LEU A 159 1.79 -14.62 25.20
CA LEU A 159 2.98 -15.40 24.86
C LEU A 159 2.62 -16.80 24.32
N SER A 160 1.35 -17.05 24.01
CA SER A 160 0.83 -18.37 23.60
C SER A 160 1.09 -19.47 24.63
N GLN A 161 1.17 -19.11 25.91
CA GLN A 161 1.28 -20.08 27.00
C GLN A 161 -0.11 -20.36 27.54
N MET A 162 -0.37 -21.65 27.80
CA MET A 162 -1.63 -22.10 28.37
C MET A 162 -1.70 -21.71 29.84
N GLU A 163 -2.72 -20.94 30.20
CA GLU A 163 -3.08 -20.59 31.56
C GLU A 163 -4.41 -21.26 31.89
N PHE A 164 -4.45 -21.92 33.04
CA PHE A 164 -5.65 -22.55 33.53
C PHE A 164 -5.66 -22.43 35.04
N TYR A 165 -6.85 -22.26 35.59
CA TYR A 165 -7.01 -22.32 37.02
C TYR A 165 -7.44 -23.74 37.41
N HIS A 166 -6.76 -24.30 38.41
CA HIS A 166 -7.15 -25.58 38.97
C HIS A 166 -7.27 -25.48 40.48
N SER A 167 -8.38 -25.96 41.02
CA SER A 167 -8.52 -26.16 42.47
C SER A 167 -7.53 -27.22 42.91
N TYR A 168 -6.82 -26.97 44.00
CA TYR A 168 -5.88 -27.95 44.54
C TYR A 168 -6.05 -28.08 46.05
N GLU A 169 -5.75 -29.29 46.53
CA GLU A 169 -5.71 -29.65 47.93
C GLU A 169 -4.25 -29.62 48.40
N PHE A 170 -4.02 -29.11 49.60
CA PHE A 170 -2.74 -29.25 50.26
C PHE A 170 -2.91 -29.46 51.75
N SER A 171 -2.08 -30.32 52.31
CA SER A 171 -2.03 -30.62 53.73
C SER A 171 -0.92 -29.84 54.40
N MET A 172 -1.21 -29.18 55.53
CA MET A 172 -0.22 -28.57 56.38
C MET A 172 -0.44 -29.04 57.82
N ASN A 173 0.54 -29.77 58.37
CA ASN A 173 0.42 -30.52 59.62
C ASN A 173 -0.74 -31.55 59.56
N GLU A 174 -1.69 -31.49 60.49
CA GLU A 174 -2.86 -32.38 60.54
C GLU A 174 -4.11 -31.80 59.84
N GLU A 175 -4.00 -30.60 59.27
CA GLU A 175 -5.11 -29.91 58.62
C GLU A 175 -5.01 -29.97 57.10
N THR A 176 -6.16 -30.18 56.46
CA THR A 176 -6.29 -30.24 54.99
C THR A 176 -7.00 -28.98 54.50
N PHE A 177 -6.36 -28.28 53.56
CA PHE A 177 -6.86 -27.03 53.00
C PHE A 177 -7.26 -27.22 51.54
N TYR A 178 -8.36 -26.56 51.16
CA TYR A 178 -8.89 -26.58 49.79
C TYR A 178 -8.90 -25.16 49.25
N LYS A 179 -8.23 -24.95 48.11
CA LYS A 179 -8.38 -23.71 47.35
C LYS A 179 -9.39 -23.95 46.23
N SER A 180 -10.61 -23.48 46.41
CA SER A 180 -11.64 -23.40 45.37
C SER A 180 -11.45 -22.16 44.50
N LEU A 181 -11.92 -22.25 43.25
CA LEU A 181 -11.91 -21.18 42.26
C LEU A 181 -13.07 -20.22 42.43
#